data_AF-A0A1H9ASN4-F1
#
_entry.id   AF-A0A1H9ASN4-F1
#
_cell.length_a   1.000
_cell.length_b   1.000
_cell.length_c   1.000
_cell.angle_alpha   90.00
_cell.angle_beta   90.00
_cell.angle_gamma   90.00
#
_symmetry.space_group_name_H-M   'P 1'
#
loop_
_entity.id
_entity.type
_entity.pdbx_description
1 polymer ?
#
loop_
_entity_poly.entity_id
_entity_poly.type
_entity_poly.pdbx_seq_one_letter_code
_entity_poly.pdbx_strand_id
1 'polypeptide(L)' 'MENVEVPVTKLEGKIKDLKQYMISTAYAKGFNHPHTVKISQDLDKLLNKYQTIDSKLCS' A
#
# COMPACT_ATOMS: atom_id res chain seq x y z
N MET A 1 0.07 27.82 6.60
CA MET A 1 0.54 26.58 7.22
C MET A 1 1.14 25.75 6.12
N GLU A 2 2.46 25.82 5.98
CA GLU A 2 3.19 25.12 4.93
C GLU A 2 4.16 24.18 5.64
N ASN A 3 3.80 22.89 5.68
CA ASN A 3 4.70 21.80 6.00
C ASN A 3 4.69 20.87 4.79
N VAL A 4 5.75 21.00 4.00
CA VAL A 4 6.00 20.21 2.78
C VAL A 4 6.62 18.88 3.22
N GLU A 5 5.79 17.90 3.56
CA GLU A 5 6.20 16.49 3.78
C GLU A 5 5.61 15.60 2.67
N VAL A 6 6.15 15.73 1.47
CA VAL A 6 5.47 15.29 0.22
C VAL A 6 5.78 13.86 -0.29
N PRO A 7 6.80 13.07 0.15
CA PRO A 7 7.00 11.72 -0.39
C PRO A 7 6.36 10.56 0.41
N VAL A 8 6.47 10.57 1.75
CA VAL A 8 6.05 9.43 2.61
C VAL A 8 4.53 9.34 2.71
N THR A 9 3.88 10.47 2.96
CA THR A 9 2.42 10.62 3.07
C THR A 9 1.65 10.11 1.84
N LYS A 10 2.23 10.29 0.64
CA LYS A 10 1.62 9.81 -0.62
C LYS A 10 1.69 8.30 -0.78
N LEU A 11 2.76 7.66 -0.29
CA LEU A 11 2.88 6.20 -0.30
C LEU A 11 1.97 5.57 0.75
N GLU A 12 1.90 6.15 1.95
CA GLU A 12 0.99 5.71 3.00
C GLU A 12 -0.48 5.79 2.57
N GLY A 13 -0.87 6.90 1.93
CA GLY A 13 -2.21 7.05 1.35
C GLY A 13 -2.54 5.93 0.36
N LYS A 14 -1.62 5.65 -0.58
CA LYS A 14 -1.80 4.55 -1.55
C LYS A 14 -1.86 3.18 -0.88
N ILE A 15 -1.06 2.93 0.16
CA ILE A 15 -1.10 1.68 0.93
C ILE A 15 -2.47 1.53 1.61
N LYS A 16 -2.98 2.61 2.21
CA LYS A 16 -4.30 2.60 2.86
C LYS A 16 -5.42 2.34 1.86
N ASP A 17 -5.42 3.03 0.73
CA ASP A 17 -6.44 2.87 -0.31
C ASP A 17 -6.42 1.45 -0.88
N LEU A 18 -5.23 0.92 -1.18
CA LEU A 18 -5.09 -0.42 -1.74
C LEU A 18 -5.46 -1.51 -0.72
N LYS A 19 -5.18 -1.30 0.58
CA LYS A 19 -5.66 -2.17 1.66
C LYS A 19 -7.19 -2.23 1.72
N GLN A 20 -7.84 -1.07 1.70
CA GLN A 20 -9.31 -1.02 1.71
C GLN A 20 -9.90 -1.71 0.47
N TYR A 21 -9.33 -1.45 -0.71
CA TYR A 21 -9.75 -2.10 -1.94
C TYR A 21 -9.56 -3.63 -1.91
N MET A 22 -8.45 -4.12 -1.36
CA MET A 22 -8.22 -5.56 -1.17
C MET A 22 -9.28 -6.18 -0.26
N ILE A 23 -9.57 -5.54 0.87
CA ILE A 23 -10.56 -6.00 1.85
C ILE A 23 -11.95 -6.07 1.22
N SER A 24 -12.39 -4.99 0.57
CA SER A 24 -13.69 -4.98 -0.13
C SER A 24 -13.76 -6.06 -1.23
N THR A 25 -12.68 -6.25 -1.99
CA THR A 25 -12.62 -7.28 -3.03
C THR A 25 -12.62 -8.69 -2.44
N ALA A 26 -11.94 -8.91 -1.32
CA ALA A 26 -11.93 -10.18 -0.60
C ALA A 26 -13.32 -10.54 -0.06
N TYR A 27 -14.06 -9.56 0.49
CA TYR A 27 -15.45 -9.77 0.90
C TYR A 27 -16.38 -10.06 -0.28
N ALA A 28 -16.17 -9.41 -1.43
CA ALA A 28 -17.02 -9.57 -2.60
C ALA A 28 -16.72 -10.84 -3.42
N LYS A 29 -15.46 -11.28 -3.48
CA LYS A 29 -15.00 -12.34 -4.40
C LYS A 29 -14.25 -13.49 -3.73
N GLY A 30 -13.86 -13.33 -2.47
CA GLY A 30 -13.01 -14.24 -1.72
C GLY A 30 -11.53 -13.85 -1.75
N PHE A 31 -10.78 -14.29 -0.73
CA PHE A 31 -9.35 -14.03 -0.59
C PHE A 31 -8.50 -14.72 -1.67
N ASN A 32 -8.94 -15.91 -2.12
CA ASN A 32 -8.23 -16.69 -3.13
C ASN A 32 -8.60 -16.31 -4.58
N HIS A 33 -9.50 -15.36 -4.77
CA HIS A 33 -9.87 -14.91 -6.10
C HIS A 33 -8.64 -14.27 -6.78
N PRO A 34 -8.34 -14.57 -8.06
CA PRO A 34 -7.14 -14.06 -8.74
C PRO A 34 -7.00 -12.53 -8.67
N HIS A 35 -8.13 -11.81 -8.68
CA HIS A 35 -8.15 -10.37 -8.50
C HIS A 35 -7.69 -9.94 -7.09
N THR A 36 -8.19 -10.56 -6.03
CA THR A 36 -7.79 -10.26 -4.64
C THR A 36 -6.31 -10.58 -4.42
N VAL A 37 -5.83 -11.71 -4.96
CA VAL A 37 -4.42 -12.10 -4.93
C VAL A 37 -3.54 -11.09 -5.64
N LYS A 38 -3.96 -10.60 -6.82
CA LYS A 38 -3.22 -9.56 -7.55
C LYS A 38 -3.11 -8.26 -6.74
N ILE A 39 -4.21 -7.82 -6.11
CA ILE A 39 -4.22 -6.63 -5.24
C ILE A 39 -3.26 -6.83 -4.06
N SER A 40 -3.25 -8.03 -3.45
CA SER A 40 -2.31 -8.36 -2.37
C SER A 40 -0.84 -8.30 -2.80
N GLN A 41 -0.50 -8.79 -4.00
CA GLN A 41 0.86 -8.71 -4.54
C GLN A 41 1.28 -7.26 -4.82
N ASP A 42 0.37 -6.43 -5.31
CA ASP A 42 0.65 -5.02 -5.56
C ASP A 42 0.78 -4.22 -4.27
N LEU A 43 0.03 -4.60 -3.22
CA LEU A 43 0.19 -4.06 -1.87
C LEU A 43 1.55 -4.39 -1.27
N ASP A 44 1.99 -5.64 -1.41
CA ASP A 44 3.30 -6.09 -0.93
C ASP A 44 4.46 -5.31 -1.57
N LYS A 45 4.44 -5.14 -2.90
CA LYS A 45 5.42 -4.31 -3.62
C LYS A 45 5.45 -2.87 -3.10
N LEU A 46 4.29 -2.31 -2.75
CA LEU A 46 4.19 -0.95 -2.26
C LEU A 46 4.74 -0.83 -0.83
N LEU A 47 4.48 -1.82 0.02
CA LEU A 47 5.04 -1.93 1.37
C LEU A 47 6.57 -2.08 1.33
N ASN A 48 7.09 -2.93 0.44
CA ASN A 48 8.55 -3.10 0.27
C ASN A 48 9.22 -1.80 -0.18
N LYS A 49 8.59 -1.03 -1.07
CA LYS A 49 9.07 0.30 -1.47
C LYS A 49 9.05 1.27 -0.30
N TYR A 50 7.98 1.26 0.50
CA TYR A 50 7.86 2.10 1.68
C TYR A 50 8.96 1.79 2.71
N GLN A 51 9.14 0.51 3.05
CA GLN A 51 10.19 0.06 3.98
C GLN A 51 11.60 0.39 3.49
N THR A 52 11.85 0.30 2.18
CA THR A 52 13.15 0.68 1.60
C THR A 52 13.41 2.17 1.72
N ILE A 53 12.38 3.01 1.58
CA ILE A 53 12.50 4.47 1.73
C ILE A 53 12.73 4.83 3.19
N ASP A 54 11.97 4.20 4.10
CA ASP A 54 12.12 4.36 5.55
C ASP A 54 13.53 3.96 6.03
N SER A 55 14.03 2.80 5.56
CA SER A 55 15.38 2.33 5.87
C SER A 55 16.49 3.25 5.34
N LYS A 56 16.28 3.94 4.21
CA LYS A 56 17.24 4.91 3.65
C LYS A 56 17.21 6.26 4.34
N LEU A 57 16.16 6.57 5.09
CA LEU A 57 16.03 7.81 5.85
C LEU A 57 16.79 7.73 7.19
N CYS A 58 17.06 6.52 7.69
CA CYS A 58 17.79 6.24 8.93
C CYS A 58 19.29 5.87 8.72
N SER A 59 19.84 6.08 7.52
CA SER A 59 21.26 5.79 7.20
C SER A 59 22.15 7.03 7.28
#